data_AF-A0A5D2ZHK7-F1
#
_entry.id   AF-A0A5D2ZHK7-F1
#
_cell.length_a   1.000
_cell.length_b   1.000
_cell.length_c   1.000
_cell.angle_alpha   90.00
_cell.angle_beta   90.00
_cell.angle_gamma   90.00
#
_symmetry.space_group_name_H-M   'P 1'
#
loop_
_entity.id
_entity.type
_entity.pdbx_description
1 polymer ?
#
loop_
_entity_poly.entity_id
_entity_poly.type
_entity_poly.pdbx_seq_one_letter_code
_entity_poly.pdbx_strand_id
1 'polypeptide(L)'
;MTLAAAVLLLLLTLVSNSRADRDFDVRHHLSTVTRYSAVKDIVDNSFQPTDIPVGCTPIHLNLVARHGTRSPTKKRMRELEKLASHIKELLKDAKEKNLSLQKVPAWLLKWESPWKGKLRGGELDTKGEEELYQLGIRVRERFPDLFNEEYHPDVYPIKTTQASASAVAFGMGLFSCNGSLGLARHRAFAVTSESRASDITLRFFDCCQTYKDFRKSHEPAVDKLKEPIIAEITSALAKRYRFNFTRQDISSLWFLCKQETTLLDITDQACSLFSPTEVALLEWTDDLEVFMLKGYGKSLNYQMGVPLLKDVIQSMDQAIKAKEDNQAPGSYEKARLRFAHAETVVPFSCLLGLFLEGSDFQRIQ
;
A
#
# COMPACT_ATOMS: atom_id res chain seq x y z
N MET A 1 48.35 -2.86 1.27
CA MET A 1 47.52 -1.82 1.91
C MET A 1 48.07 -1.56 3.30
N THR A 2 48.44 -0.33 3.63
CA THR A 2 49.02 0.03 4.94
C THR A 2 47.95 -0.06 6.03
N LEU A 3 48.35 -0.38 7.26
CA LEU A 3 47.46 -0.49 8.43
C LEU A 3 46.60 0.78 8.62
N ALA A 4 47.15 1.96 8.29
CA ALA A 4 46.44 3.23 8.30
C ALA A 4 45.29 3.32 7.28
N ALA A 5 45.44 2.73 6.08
CA ALA A 5 44.38 2.71 5.07
C ALA A 5 43.24 1.75 5.49
N ALA A 6 43.56 0.64 6.16
CA ALA A 6 42.55 -0.28 6.69
C ALA A 6 41.75 0.36 7.85
N VAL A 7 42.43 1.08 8.75
CA VAL A 7 41.79 1.82 9.86
C VAL A 7 40.93 2.97 9.33
N LEU A 8 41.40 3.71 8.32
CA LEU A 8 40.63 4.78 7.70
C LEU A 8 39.38 4.25 6.98
N LEU A 9 39.49 3.12 6.25
CA LEU A 9 38.32 2.45 5.66
C LEU A 9 37.33 1.97 6.74
N LEU A 10 37.82 1.39 7.85
CA LEU A 10 36.95 0.96 8.96
C LEU A 10 36.25 2.15 9.64
N LEU A 11 36.95 3.27 9.82
CA LEU A 11 36.36 4.48 10.38
C LEU A 11 35.37 5.11 9.41
N LEU A 12 35.63 5.09 8.11
CA LEU A 12 34.72 5.60 7.08
C LEU A 12 33.45 4.73 6.95
N THR A 13 33.53 3.41 7.12
CA THR A 13 32.36 2.52 7.15
C THR A 13 31.56 2.67 8.45
N LEU A 14 32.24 2.81 9.60
CA LEU A 14 31.59 3.06 10.89
C LEU A 14 30.90 4.44 10.93
N VAL A 15 31.52 5.49 10.38
CA VAL A 15 30.94 6.84 10.32
C VAL A 15 29.79 6.92 9.32
N SER A 16 29.92 6.27 8.15
CA SER A 16 28.83 6.20 7.16
C SER A 16 27.60 5.46 7.71
N ASN A 17 27.81 4.32 8.39
CA ASN A 17 26.71 3.62 9.09
C ASN A 17 26.10 4.49 10.18
N SER A 18 26.89 5.24 10.95
CA SER A 18 26.37 6.08 12.05
C SER A 18 25.56 7.31 11.59
N ARG A 19 25.77 7.80 10.35
CA ARG A 19 24.98 8.89 9.77
C ARG A 19 23.69 8.38 9.12
N ALA A 20 23.76 7.27 8.39
CA ALA A 20 22.57 6.64 7.80
C ALA A 20 21.55 6.20 8.87
N ASP A 21 22.03 5.81 10.06
CA ASP A 21 21.20 5.42 11.21
C ASP A 21 20.48 6.62 11.90
N ARG A 22 20.91 7.88 11.65
CA ARG A 22 20.28 9.08 12.24
C ARG A 22 19.11 9.65 11.41
N ASP A 23 19.05 9.33 10.12
CA ASP A 23 18.01 9.80 9.19
C ASP A 23 17.01 8.70 8.79
N PHE A 24 17.15 7.49 9.35
CA PHE A 24 16.25 6.38 9.04
C PHE A 24 14.88 6.55 9.69
N ASP A 25 13.84 6.59 8.87
CA ASP A 25 12.45 6.62 9.32
C ASP A 25 11.70 5.40 8.80
N VAL A 26 11.38 4.47 9.70
CA VAL A 26 10.66 3.24 9.39
C VAL A 26 9.32 3.49 8.67
N ARG A 27 8.71 4.67 8.84
CA ARG A 27 7.46 5.04 8.16
C ARG A 27 7.57 5.05 6.63
N HIS A 28 8.78 5.20 6.09
CA HIS A 28 9.05 5.14 4.64
C HIS A 28 9.36 3.73 4.14
N HIS A 29 9.51 2.76 5.03
CA HIS A 29 10.09 1.44 4.74
C HIS A 29 9.11 0.27 5.02
N LEU A 30 7.84 0.44 4.66
CA LEU A 30 6.78 -0.55 4.96
C LEU A 30 6.15 -1.16 3.70
N SER A 31 6.81 -1.07 2.54
CA SER A 31 6.30 -1.56 1.25
C SER A 31 4.87 -1.06 1.00
N THR A 32 3.96 -1.93 0.55
CA THR A 32 2.55 -1.62 0.29
C THR A 32 1.73 -1.20 1.52
N VAL A 33 2.33 -1.14 2.72
CA VAL A 33 1.67 -0.66 3.94
C VAL A 33 2.08 0.78 4.27
N THR A 34 3.11 1.33 3.63
CA THR A 34 3.52 2.73 3.78
C THR A 34 2.34 3.68 3.54
N ARG A 35 2.08 4.57 4.51
CA ARG A 35 1.00 5.57 4.40
C ARG A 35 1.31 6.56 3.31
N TYR A 36 0.29 6.96 2.57
CA TYR A 36 0.46 7.93 1.48
C TYR A 36 1.04 9.26 1.99
N SER A 37 0.61 9.72 3.17
CA SER A 37 1.12 10.97 3.76
C SER A 37 2.62 10.96 4.09
N ALA A 38 3.22 9.79 4.29
CA ALA A 38 4.66 9.67 4.57
C ALA A 38 5.50 9.84 3.30
N VAL A 39 4.94 9.51 2.12
CA VAL A 39 5.70 9.48 0.86
C VAL A 39 5.22 10.47 -0.19
N LYS A 40 4.07 11.12 0.00
CA LYS A 40 3.48 12.03 -0.99
C LYS A 40 4.37 13.22 -1.37
N ASP A 41 5.23 13.65 -0.45
CA ASP A 41 6.11 14.81 -0.61
C ASP A 41 7.57 14.38 -0.88
N ILE A 42 7.84 13.07 -0.99
CA ILE A 42 9.15 12.57 -1.40
C ILE A 42 9.25 12.80 -2.91
N VAL A 43 9.87 13.91 -3.27
CA VAL A 43 10.23 14.21 -4.65
C VAL A 43 11.45 13.36 -4.98
N ASP A 44 11.26 12.28 -5.74
CA ASP A 44 12.39 11.71 -6.46
C ASP A 44 12.89 12.79 -7.43
N ASN A 45 14.20 13.01 -7.51
CA ASN A 45 14.80 13.98 -8.42
C ASN A 45 14.44 13.71 -9.89
N SER A 46 13.89 12.51 -10.18
CA SER A 46 13.37 12.09 -11.48
C SER A 46 11.96 12.60 -11.82
N PHE A 47 11.16 13.06 -10.85
CA PHE A 47 9.78 13.49 -11.06
C PHE A 47 9.56 14.96 -10.68
N GLN A 48 9.38 15.80 -11.70
CA GLN A 48 8.93 17.17 -11.51
C GLN A 48 7.40 17.22 -11.73
N PRO A 49 6.60 17.62 -10.73
CA PRO A 49 5.17 17.84 -10.94
C PRO A 49 4.97 18.88 -12.04
N THR A 50 4.50 18.45 -13.21
CA THR A 50 4.26 19.37 -14.33
C THR A 50 2.89 20.00 -14.17
N ASP A 51 2.80 21.32 -14.19
CA ASP A 51 1.52 22.03 -14.33
C ASP A 51 0.81 21.67 -15.64
N ILE A 52 -0.50 21.96 -15.68
CA ILE A 52 -1.27 21.84 -16.93
C ILE A 52 -0.56 22.73 -17.96
N PRO A 53 -0.11 22.20 -19.12
CA PRO A 53 0.63 22.98 -20.09
C PRO A 53 -0.15 24.21 -20.56
N VAL A 54 0.55 25.32 -20.78
CA VAL A 54 -0.07 26.56 -21.25
C VAL A 54 -0.82 26.32 -22.56
N GLY A 55 -2.10 26.69 -22.60
CA GLY A 55 -2.98 26.47 -23.75
C GLY A 55 -3.69 25.12 -23.77
N CYS A 56 -3.46 24.25 -22.78
CA CYS A 56 -4.20 23.01 -22.60
C CYS A 56 -5.24 23.14 -21.48
N THR A 57 -6.41 22.52 -21.67
CA THR A 57 -7.42 22.35 -20.62
C THR A 57 -7.77 20.87 -20.50
N PRO A 58 -7.74 20.28 -19.30
CA PRO A 58 -8.16 18.90 -19.10
C PRO A 58 -9.64 18.73 -19.49
N ILE A 59 -9.94 17.73 -20.31
CA ILE A 59 -11.31 17.41 -20.74
C ILE A 59 -11.86 16.13 -20.09
N HIS A 60 -11.00 15.30 -19.50
CA HIS A 60 -11.37 14.08 -18.80
C HIS A 60 -10.33 13.69 -17.75
N LEU A 61 -10.77 13.02 -16.69
CA LEU A 61 -9.90 12.43 -15.67
C LEU A 61 -10.23 10.94 -15.46
N ASN A 62 -9.24 10.07 -15.63
CA ASN A 62 -9.31 8.69 -15.13
C ASN A 62 -8.53 8.56 -13.83
N LEU A 63 -9.20 8.17 -12.75
CA LEU A 63 -8.58 7.83 -11.47
C LEU A 63 -8.78 6.34 -11.19
N VAL A 64 -7.69 5.63 -10.88
CA VAL A 64 -7.71 4.28 -10.30
C VAL A 64 -6.92 4.32 -9.00
N ALA A 65 -7.63 4.45 -7.89
CA ALA A 65 -7.05 4.57 -6.56
C ALA A 65 -7.19 3.25 -5.78
N ARG A 66 -6.19 2.92 -4.98
CA ARG A 66 -6.34 1.90 -3.93
C ARG A 66 -7.20 2.47 -2.80
N HIS A 67 -7.88 1.59 -2.07
CA HIS A 67 -8.42 1.93 -0.75
C HIS A 67 -7.35 2.56 0.17
N GLY A 68 -7.80 3.32 1.17
CA GLY A 68 -6.91 3.92 2.18
C GLY A 68 -6.38 2.90 3.18
N THR A 69 -5.70 3.39 4.20
CA THR A 69 -5.23 2.59 5.34
C THR A 69 -6.38 1.81 6.01
N ARG A 70 -6.19 0.51 6.24
CA ARG A 70 -7.22 -0.40 6.81
C ARG A 70 -6.68 -1.12 8.04
N SER A 71 -7.59 -1.51 8.92
CA SER A 71 -7.31 -2.48 9.99
C SER A 71 -6.86 -3.83 9.42
N PRO A 72 -6.08 -4.65 10.17
CA PRO A 72 -5.71 -6.00 9.75
C PRO A 72 -6.93 -6.85 9.37
N THR A 73 -6.78 -7.78 8.43
CA THR A 73 -7.85 -8.76 8.18
C THR A 73 -8.02 -9.70 9.37
N LYS A 74 -9.18 -10.35 9.50
CA LYS A 74 -9.42 -11.35 10.58
C LYS A 74 -8.34 -12.42 10.65
N LYS A 75 -7.82 -12.87 9.49
CA LYS A 75 -6.72 -13.84 9.42
C LYS A 75 -5.47 -13.28 10.11
N ARG A 76 -5.09 -12.04 9.76
CA ARG A 76 -3.90 -11.38 10.31
C ARG A 76 -4.05 -11.02 11.79
N MET A 77 -5.25 -10.65 12.25
CA MET A 77 -5.53 -10.44 13.69
C MET A 77 -5.26 -11.72 14.49
N ARG A 78 -5.72 -12.88 13.99
CA ARG A 78 -5.46 -14.19 14.63
C ARG A 78 -3.98 -14.56 14.65
N GLU A 79 -3.21 -14.18 13.63
CA GLU A 79 -1.76 -14.38 13.62
C GLU A 79 -1.07 -13.57 14.73
N LEU A 80 -1.52 -12.34 14.97
CA LEU A 80 -1.04 -11.52 16.09
C LEU A 80 -1.48 -12.04 17.47
N GLU A 81 -2.68 -12.63 17.57
CA GLU A 81 -3.10 -13.33 18.81
C GLU A 81 -2.24 -14.58 19.06
N LYS A 82 -1.91 -15.35 18.02
CA LYS A 82 -0.98 -16.48 18.13
C LYS A 82 0.43 -16.03 18.55
N LEU A 83 0.93 -14.93 17.99
CA LEU A 83 2.18 -14.32 18.42
C LEU A 83 2.12 -13.98 19.92
N ALA A 84 1.05 -13.34 20.40
CA ALA A 84 0.91 -13.00 21.82
C ALA A 84 0.97 -14.25 22.71
N SER A 85 0.27 -15.31 22.34
CA SER A 85 0.28 -16.58 23.07
C SER A 85 1.67 -17.23 23.07
N HIS A 86 2.34 -17.27 21.91
CA HIS A 86 3.66 -17.89 21.81
C HIS A 86 4.74 -17.09 22.58
N ILE A 87 4.68 -15.75 22.58
CA ILE A 87 5.55 -14.94 23.44
C ILE A 87 5.34 -15.28 24.92
N LYS A 88 4.10 -15.49 25.38
CA LYS A 88 3.81 -15.93 26.76
C LYS A 88 4.42 -17.30 27.08
N GLU A 89 4.39 -18.24 26.15
CA GLU A 89 5.04 -19.55 26.28
C GLU A 89 6.57 -19.41 26.39
N LEU A 90 7.20 -18.65 25.48
CA LEU A 90 8.65 -18.41 25.51
C LEU A 90 9.09 -17.71 26.81
N LEU A 91 8.27 -16.81 27.37
CA LEU A 91 8.53 -16.18 28.66
C LEU A 91 8.43 -17.16 29.83
N LYS A 92 7.50 -18.13 29.77
CA LYS A 92 7.39 -19.19 30.78
C LYS A 92 8.62 -20.11 30.72
N ASP A 93 8.99 -20.56 29.53
CA ASP A 93 10.19 -21.37 29.28
C ASP A 93 11.47 -20.68 29.77
N ALA A 94 11.61 -19.38 29.50
CA ALA A 94 12.76 -18.61 29.95
C ALA A 94 12.84 -18.53 31.48
N LYS A 95 11.70 -18.40 32.17
CA LYS A 95 11.64 -18.44 33.65
C LYS A 95 12.01 -19.81 34.19
N GLU A 96 11.47 -20.89 33.61
CA GLU A 96 11.78 -22.27 34.03
C GLU A 96 13.25 -22.61 33.84
N LYS A 97 13.90 -22.07 32.80
CA LYS A 97 15.33 -22.25 32.51
C LYS A 97 16.23 -21.21 33.19
N ASN A 98 15.69 -20.34 34.06
CA ASN A 98 16.41 -19.24 34.70
C ASN A 98 17.21 -18.34 33.72
N LEU A 99 16.68 -18.13 32.52
CA LEU A 99 17.28 -17.25 31.52
C LEU A 99 17.03 -15.78 31.87
N SER A 100 18.05 -14.95 31.72
CA SER A 100 17.91 -13.50 31.91
C SER A 100 17.09 -12.88 30.78
N LEU A 101 15.99 -12.21 31.15
CA LEU A 101 15.12 -11.46 30.24
C LEU A 101 15.50 -9.97 30.12
N GLN A 102 16.61 -9.54 30.70
CA GLN A 102 17.02 -8.12 30.73
C GLN A 102 17.20 -7.51 29.33
N LYS A 103 17.49 -8.34 28.33
CA LYS A 103 17.63 -7.89 26.94
C LYS A 103 16.30 -7.80 26.21
N VAL A 104 15.26 -8.51 26.66
CA VAL A 104 13.94 -8.49 26.01
C VAL A 104 13.25 -7.15 26.32
N PRO A 105 12.75 -6.41 25.31
CA PRO A 105 12.09 -5.13 25.55
C PRO A 105 10.89 -5.25 26.50
N ALA A 106 10.77 -4.29 27.43
CA ALA A 106 9.76 -4.33 28.48
C ALA A 106 8.32 -4.36 27.93
N TRP A 107 8.07 -3.71 26.79
CA TRP A 107 6.76 -3.72 26.12
C TRP A 107 6.37 -5.15 25.71
N LEU A 108 7.32 -5.92 25.16
CA LEU A 108 7.07 -7.28 24.64
C LEU A 108 6.71 -8.25 25.77
N LEU A 109 7.27 -8.05 26.98
CA LEU A 109 6.97 -8.86 28.17
C LEU A 109 5.50 -8.82 28.59
N LYS A 110 4.79 -7.74 28.23
CA LYS A 110 3.40 -7.48 28.62
C LYS A 110 2.49 -7.27 27.41
N TRP A 111 2.99 -7.54 26.20
CA TRP A 111 2.27 -7.19 24.98
C TRP A 111 1.02 -8.04 24.82
N GLU A 112 -0.08 -7.38 24.49
CA GLU A 112 -1.30 -8.01 24.00
C GLU A 112 -1.70 -7.33 22.68
N SER A 113 -2.25 -8.11 21.75
CA SER A 113 -2.71 -7.58 20.47
C SER A 113 -3.78 -6.49 20.68
N PRO A 114 -3.59 -5.27 20.14
CA PRO A 114 -4.61 -4.23 20.16
C PRO A 114 -5.93 -4.62 19.48
N TRP A 115 -5.88 -5.68 18.65
CA TRP A 115 -7.03 -6.21 17.93
C TRP A 115 -7.68 -7.43 18.61
N LYS A 116 -7.20 -7.82 19.80
CA LYS A 116 -7.76 -8.94 20.56
C LYS A 116 -9.25 -8.75 20.78
N GLY A 117 -10.03 -9.77 20.42
CA GLY A 117 -11.49 -9.77 20.59
C GLY A 117 -12.28 -8.94 19.56
N LYS A 118 -11.63 -8.36 18.54
CA LYS A 118 -12.34 -7.68 17.44
C LYS A 118 -13.05 -8.72 16.55
N LEU A 119 -14.34 -8.49 16.30
CA LEU A 119 -15.18 -9.41 15.51
C LEU A 119 -15.08 -9.18 13.99
N ARG A 120 -14.65 -7.98 13.58
CA ARG A 120 -14.49 -7.54 12.20
C ARG A 120 -13.03 -7.18 11.94
N GLY A 121 -12.63 -7.20 10.67
CA GLY A 121 -11.27 -6.85 10.26
C GLY A 121 -11.22 -6.54 8.77
N GLY A 122 -10.21 -5.75 8.37
CA GLY A 122 -10.13 -5.19 7.03
C GLY A 122 -11.09 -4.02 6.80
N GLU A 123 -11.60 -3.37 7.85
CA GLU A 123 -12.37 -2.12 7.73
C GLU A 123 -11.42 -0.95 7.46
N LEU A 124 -11.90 0.08 6.75
CA LEU A 124 -11.17 1.33 6.55
C LEU A 124 -10.94 1.98 7.91
N ASP A 125 -9.71 2.40 8.17
CA ASP A 125 -9.35 3.13 9.39
C ASP A 125 -9.62 4.63 9.21
N THR A 126 -9.79 5.38 10.29
CA THR A 126 -10.01 6.84 10.23
C THR A 126 -8.86 7.56 9.53
N LYS A 127 -7.62 7.05 9.66
CA LYS A 127 -6.49 7.55 8.88
C LYS A 127 -6.68 7.33 7.38
N GLY A 128 -7.24 6.17 7.00
CA GLY A 128 -7.59 5.87 5.61
C GLY A 128 -8.75 6.72 5.09
N GLU A 129 -9.70 7.08 5.93
CA GLU A 129 -10.76 8.05 5.58
C GLU A 129 -10.14 9.40 5.26
N GLU A 130 -9.26 9.91 6.13
CA GLU A 130 -8.59 11.20 5.94
C GLU A 130 -7.68 11.20 4.69
N GLU A 131 -6.93 10.12 4.45
CA GLU A 131 -6.10 9.96 3.25
C GLU A 131 -6.90 10.16 1.97
N LEU A 132 -8.09 9.56 1.89
CA LEU A 132 -8.94 9.62 0.70
C LEU A 132 -9.70 10.94 0.62
N TYR A 133 -10.19 11.46 1.75
CA TYR A 133 -10.81 12.78 1.83
C TYR A 133 -9.88 13.87 1.30
N GLN A 134 -8.63 13.89 1.79
CA GLN A 134 -7.62 14.84 1.32
C GLN A 134 -7.22 14.60 -0.13
N LEU A 135 -7.21 13.35 -0.61
CA LEU A 135 -7.01 13.06 -2.03
C LEU A 135 -8.13 13.66 -2.89
N GLY A 136 -9.39 13.58 -2.44
CA GLY A 136 -10.53 14.21 -3.12
C GLY A 136 -10.40 15.72 -3.23
N ILE A 137 -10.00 16.38 -2.13
CA ILE A 137 -9.73 17.83 -2.14
C ILE A 137 -8.64 18.19 -3.15
N ARG A 138 -7.48 17.53 -3.08
CA ARG A 138 -6.35 17.79 -4.00
C ARG A 138 -6.72 17.55 -5.45
N VAL A 139 -7.51 16.52 -5.76
CA VAL A 139 -7.97 16.25 -7.13
C VAL A 139 -8.84 17.40 -7.65
N ARG A 140 -9.76 17.92 -6.83
CA ARG A 140 -10.56 19.09 -7.23
C ARG A 140 -9.70 20.33 -7.43
N GLU A 141 -8.82 20.63 -6.49
CA GLU A 141 -7.93 21.80 -6.55
C GLU A 141 -7.01 21.75 -7.76
N ARG A 142 -6.57 20.54 -8.14
CA ARG A 142 -5.72 20.33 -9.30
C ARG A 142 -6.45 20.47 -10.63
N PHE A 143 -7.74 20.15 -10.68
CA PHE A 143 -8.54 20.14 -11.91
C PHE A 143 -9.86 20.92 -11.75
N PRO A 144 -9.82 22.22 -11.43
CA PRO A 144 -11.03 22.99 -11.11
C PRO A 144 -12.03 23.02 -12.27
N ASP A 145 -11.54 23.15 -13.52
CA ASP A 145 -12.38 23.20 -14.73
C ASP A 145 -13.11 21.88 -15.02
N LEU A 146 -12.59 20.74 -14.53
CA LEU A 146 -13.26 19.45 -14.67
C LEU A 146 -14.42 19.31 -13.68
N PHE A 147 -14.33 19.93 -12.51
CA PHE A 147 -15.28 19.76 -11.40
C PHE A 147 -16.13 21.01 -11.12
N ASN A 148 -16.29 21.87 -12.14
CA ASN A 148 -17.09 23.09 -12.06
C ASN A 148 -18.60 22.86 -12.29
N GLU A 149 -19.01 21.71 -12.83
CA GLU A 149 -20.42 21.37 -13.03
C GLU A 149 -21.06 20.81 -11.76
N GLU A 150 -22.39 20.88 -11.68
CA GLU A 150 -23.15 20.15 -10.68
C GLU A 150 -22.90 18.64 -10.77
N TYR A 151 -22.89 17.97 -9.62
CA TYR A 151 -22.74 16.52 -9.59
C TYR A 151 -23.91 15.81 -10.29
N HIS A 152 -23.56 14.96 -11.26
CA HIS A 152 -24.43 13.93 -11.83
C HIS A 152 -23.66 12.60 -11.92
N PRO A 153 -24.29 11.45 -11.61
CA PRO A 153 -23.62 10.14 -11.64
C PRO A 153 -23.06 9.74 -13.02
N ASP A 154 -23.64 10.24 -14.11
CA ASP A 154 -23.15 9.98 -15.48
C ASP A 154 -21.98 10.89 -15.88
N VAL A 155 -21.82 12.03 -15.20
CA VAL A 155 -20.71 12.98 -15.46
C VAL A 155 -19.49 12.63 -14.62
N TYR A 156 -19.72 12.23 -13.36
CA TYR A 156 -18.67 11.88 -12.38
C TYR A 156 -18.90 10.49 -11.75
N PRO A 157 -18.94 9.40 -12.55
CA PRO A 157 -19.10 8.06 -12.01
C PRO A 157 -18.02 7.69 -11.00
N ILE A 158 -18.46 7.33 -9.79
CA ILE A 158 -17.62 6.77 -8.73
C ILE A 158 -17.90 5.26 -8.63
N LYS A 159 -16.91 4.44 -8.98
CA LYS A 159 -17.03 2.98 -9.07
C LYS A 159 -16.11 2.29 -8.07
N THR A 160 -16.56 1.17 -7.52
CA THR A 160 -15.76 0.37 -6.58
C THR A 160 -16.18 -1.10 -6.57
N THR A 161 -15.34 -1.96 -5.97
CA THR A 161 -15.72 -3.30 -5.54
C THR A 161 -14.99 -3.64 -4.22
N GLN A 162 -15.73 -3.62 -3.11
CA GLN A 162 -15.20 -3.79 -1.73
C GLN A 162 -14.24 -2.69 -1.23
N ALA A 163 -14.36 -1.47 -1.77
CA ALA A 163 -13.66 -0.27 -1.27
C ALA A 163 -14.61 0.95 -1.15
N SER A 164 -15.91 0.72 -0.94
CA SER A 164 -16.93 1.77 -0.91
C SER A 164 -16.68 2.85 0.15
N ALA A 165 -16.18 2.49 1.34
CA ALA A 165 -15.84 3.48 2.36
C ALA A 165 -14.75 4.46 1.88
N SER A 166 -13.76 3.97 1.13
CA SER A 166 -12.70 4.82 0.54
C SER A 166 -13.25 5.72 -0.57
N ALA A 167 -14.12 5.18 -1.41
CA ALA A 167 -14.79 5.94 -2.46
C ALA A 167 -15.68 7.05 -1.86
N VAL A 168 -16.38 6.76 -0.77
CA VAL A 168 -17.20 7.74 -0.03
C VAL A 168 -16.32 8.81 0.61
N ALA A 169 -15.26 8.44 1.33
CA ALA A 169 -14.35 9.41 1.94
C ALA A 169 -13.74 10.35 0.88
N PHE A 170 -13.32 9.80 -0.26
CA PHE A 170 -12.86 10.60 -1.40
C PHE A 170 -13.94 11.53 -1.94
N GLY A 171 -15.16 11.03 -2.18
CA GLY A 171 -16.28 11.84 -2.66
C GLY A 171 -16.66 12.97 -1.70
N MET A 172 -16.59 12.73 -0.38
CA MET A 172 -16.82 13.76 0.63
C MET A 172 -15.80 14.90 0.54
N GLY A 173 -14.54 14.59 0.21
CA GLY A 173 -13.49 15.58 -0.04
C GLY A 173 -13.69 16.31 -1.37
N LEU A 174 -13.88 15.54 -2.45
CA LEU A 174 -14.06 16.06 -3.82
C LEU A 174 -15.25 17.02 -3.92
N PHE A 175 -16.37 16.69 -3.28
CA PHE A 175 -17.60 17.49 -3.31
C PHE A 175 -17.87 18.28 -2.02
N SER A 176 -16.86 18.48 -1.18
CA SER A 176 -16.93 19.39 -0.03
C SER A 176 -17.29 20.81 -0.50
N CYS A 177 -18.06 21.57 0.27
CA CYS A 177 -18.45 22.95 -0.10
C CYS A 177 -19.25 23.11 -1.41
N ASN A 178 -19.66 22.03 -2.09
CA ASN A 178 -20.41 22.06 -3.35
C ASN A 178 -21.91 21.74 -3.17
N GLY A 179 -22.44 21.91 -1.95
CA GLY A 179 -23.84 21.62 -1.64
C GLY A 179 -24.38 22.43 -0.46
N SER A 180 -25.44 21.89 0.17
CA SER A 180 -26.20 22.54 1.24
C SER A 180 -26.29 21.73 2.53
N LEU A 181 -25.74 20.52 2.56
CA LEU A 181 -25.86 19.62 3.71
C LEU A 181 -24.79 19.90 4.76
N GLY A 182 -25.22 20.28 5.96
CA GLY A 182 -24.35 20.50 7.12
C GLY A 182 -23.42 21.71 6.99
N LEU A 183 -22.58 21.93 8.02
CA LEU A 183 -21.64 23.07 8.07
C LEU A 183 -20.59 23.01 6.96
N ALA A 184 -20.17 21.80 6.58
CA ALA A 184 -19.21 21.57 5.49
C ALA A 184 -19.84 21.68 4.10
N ARG A 185 -21.15 21.98 4.00
CA ARG A 185 -21.87 22.22 2.74
C ARG A 185 -21.65 21.09 1.73
N HIS A 186 -21.82 19.85 2.18
CA HIS A 186 -21.64 18.67 1.34
C HIS A 186 -22.74 18.54 0.28
N ARG A 187 -22.37 17.96 -0.86
CA ARG A 187 -23.29 17.46 -1.88
C ARG A 187 -23.45 15.95 -1.74
N ALA A 188 -24.68 15.44 -1.87
CA ALA A 188 -24.92 14.01 -1.98
C ALA A 188 -24.43 13.48 -3.34
N PHE A 189 -23.81 12.30 -3.33
CA PHE A 189 -23.29 11.62 -4.52
C PHE A 189 -23.56 10.12 -4.43
N ALA A 190 -23.46 9.43 -5.57
CA ALA A 190 -23.64 7.99 -5.67
C ALA A 190 -22.27 7.30 -5.79
N VAL A 191 -22.17 6.12 -5.18
CA VAL A 191 -21.05 5.20 -5.36
C VAL A 191 -21.62 3.88 -5.87
N THR A 192 -21.25 3.50 -7.07
CA THR A 192 -21.68 2.22 -7.67
C THR A 192 -20.68 1.14 -7.27
N SER A 193 -21.17 0.09 -6.61
CA SER A 193 -20.37 -1.07 -6.26
C SER A 193 -20.76 -2.27 -7.11
N GLU A 194 -19.80 -2.85 -7.82
CA GLU A 194 -20.01 -4.10 -8.54
C GLU A 194 -19.89 -5.31 -7.59
N SER A 195 -20.36 -6.47 -8.06
CA SER A 195 -20.20 -7.72 -7.34
C SER A 195 -18.76 -8.24 -7.44
N ARG A 196 -18.20 -8.68 -6.31
CA ARG A 196 -16.88 -9.32 -6.27
C ARG A 196 -16.74 -10.50 -7.24
N ALA A 197 -17.83 -11.23 -7.49
CA ALA A 197 -17.77 -12.44 -8.29
C ALA A 197 -17.67 -12.16 -9.81
N SER A 198 -18.07 -10.98 -10.26
CA SER A 198 -18.23 -10.66 -11.69
C SER A 198 -17.43 -9.45 -12.15
N ASP A 199 -16.84 -8.67 -11.24
CA ASP A 199 -16.10 -7.48 -11.60
C ASP A 199 -14.71 -7.79 -12.20
N ILE A 200 -14.69 -7.96 -13.52
CA ILE A 200 -13.47 -8.15 -14.31
C ILE A 200 -12.66 -6.86 -14.48
N THR A 201 -13.14 -5.71 -14.02
CA THR A 201 -12.45 -4.41 -14.13
C THR A 201 -11.66 -4.06 -12.88
N LEU A 202 -12.28 -4.04 -11.69
CA LEU A 202 -11.56 -3.71 -10.45
C LEU A 202 -11.14 -4.95 -9.66
N ARG A 203 -11.63 -6.14 -10.01
CA ARG A 203 -11.29 -7.41 -9.37
C ARG A 203 -10.96 -8.54 -10.33
N PHE A 204 -10.34 -8.23 -11.47
CA PHE A 204 -9.83 -9.24 -12.41
C PHE A 204 -9.00 -10.34 -11.72
N PHE A 205 -8.29 -10.03 -10.64
CA PHE A 205 -7.48 -10.98 -9.86
C PHE A 205 -8.32 -12.01 -9.07
N ASP A 206 -9.57 -11.70 -8.74
CA ASP A 206 -10.52 -12.65 -8.13
C ASP A 206 -11.28 -13.47 -9.20
N CYS A 207 -11.47 -12.90 -10.40
CA CYS A 207 -12.20 -13.50 -11.51
C CYS A 207 -11.33 -14.40 -12.42
N CYS A 208 -10.02 -14.12 -12.53
CA CYS A 208 -9.11 -14.88 -13.39
C CYS A 208 -8.66 -16.19 -12.71
N GLN A 209 -9.25 -17.31 -13.11
CA GLN A 209 -8.93 -18.63 -12.53
C GLN A 209 -7.47 -19.03 -12.78
N THR A 210 -6.94 -18.79 -13.98
CA THR A 210 -5.54 -19.06 -14.32
C THR A 210 -4.57 -18.31 -13.42
N TYR A 211 -4.84 -17.04 -13.09
CA TYR A 211 -4.03 -16.27 -12.15
C TYR A 211 -4.10 -16.83 -10.73
N LYS A 212 -5.27 -17.26 -10.27
CA LYS A 212 -5.43 -17.87 -8.94
C LYS A 212 -4.66 -19.18 -8.81
N ASP A 213 -4.70 -20.03 -9.85
CA ASP A 213 -3.96 -21.29 -9.89
C ASP A 213 -2.45 -21.07 -9.99
N PHE A 214 -2.03 -20.09 -10.80
CA PHE A 214 -0.64 -19.63 -10.85
C PHE A 214 -0.16 -19.16 -9.48
N ARG A 215 -0.90 -18.27 -8.83
CA ARG A 215 -0.53 -17.75 -7.50
C ARG A 215 -0.39 -18.85 -6.47
N LYS A 216 -1.36 -19.76 -6.40
CA LYS A 216 -1.34 -20.89 -5.46
C LYS A 216 -0.12 -21.80 -5.67
N SER A 217 0.28 -22.01 -6.92
CA SER A 217 1.43 -22.87 -7.24
C SER A 217 2.79 -22.18 -7.07
N HIS A 218 2.86 -20.86 -7.25
CA HIS A 218 4.13 -20.12 -7.23
C HIS A 218 4.46 -19.50 -5.87
N GLU A 219 3.47 -19.26 -5.01
CA GLU A 219 3.67 -18.69 -3.67
C GLU A 219 4.72 -19.46 -2.83
N PRO A 220 4.74 -20.82 -2.79
CA PRO A 220 5.78 -21.54 -2.06
C PRO A 220 7.21 -21.32 -2.59
N ALA A 221 7.36 -21.11 -3.90
CA ALA A 221 8.66 -20.83 -4.49
C ALA A 221 9.14 -19.42 -4.11
N VAL A 222 8.22 -18.44 -4.05
CA VAL A 222 8.52 -17.08 -3.57
C VAL A 222 8.87 -17.09 -2.09
N ASP A 223 8.13 -17.85 -1.27
CA ASP A 223 8.44 -18.00 0.16
C ASP A 223 9.85 -18.56 0.37
N LYS A 224 10.25 -19.57 -0.43
CA LYS A 224 11.60 -20.13 -0.38
C LYS A 224 12.71 -19.09 -0.70
N LEU A 225 12.43 -18.08 -1.52
CA LEU A 225 13.37 -16.99 -1.79
C LEU A 225 13.52 -16.02 -0.60
N LYS A 226 12.45 -15.84 0.18
CA LYS A 226 12.42 -14.96 1.36
C LYS A 226 13.03 -15.63 2.59
N GLU A 227 12.93 -16.96 2.68
CA GLU A 227 13.35 -17.76 3.83
C GLU A 227 14.79 -17.51 4.33
N PRO A 228 15.83 -17.37 3.47
CA PRO A 228 17.20 -17.11 3.94
C PRO A 228 17.30 -15.81 4.74
N ILE A 229 16.65 -14.74 4.27
CA ILE A 229 16.63 -13.44 4.95
C ILE A 229 15.92 -13.56 6.30
N ILE A 230 14.73 -14.18 6.31
CA ILE A 230 13.95 -14.37 7.55
C ILE A 230 14.76 -15.21 8.55
N ALA A 231 15.44 -16.27 8.10
CA ALA A 231 16.26 -17.13 8.95
C ALA A 231 17.48 -16.42 9.55
N GLU A 232 18.15 -15.57 8.75
CA GLU A 232 19.27 -14.75 9.21
C GLU A 232 18.82 -13.76 10.28
N ILE A 233 17.74 -13.01 10.02
CA ILE A 233 17.16 -12.05 10.97
C ILE A 233 16.68 -12.76 12.23
N THR A 234 16.05 -13.94 12.11
CA THR A 234 15.66 -14.76 13.26
C THR A 234 16.86 -15.09 14.15
N SER A 235 17.95 -15.54 13.55
CA SER A 235 19.18 -15.88 14.27
C SER A 235 19.81 -14.65 14.94
N ALA A 236 19.82 -13.51 14.24
CA ALA A 236 20.33 -12.24 14.76
C ALA A 236 19.51 -11.76 15.97
N LEU A 237 18.18 -11.74 15.86
CA LEU A 237 17.29 -11.32 16.94
C LEU A 237 17.34 -12.27 18.13
N ALA A 238 17.39 -13.58 17.88
CA ALA A 238 17.51 -14.57 18.95
C ALA A 238 18.79 -14.37 19.77
N LYS A 239 19.91 -14.08 19.11
CA LYS A 239 21.19 -13.75 19.76
C LYS A 239 21.14 -12.38 20.47
N ARG A 240 20.58 -11.36 19.83
CA ARG A 240 20.49 -9.98 20.34
C ARG A 240 19.70 -9.94 21.65
N TYR A 241 18.53 -10.56 21.65
CA TYR A 241 17.59 -10.54 22.76
C TYR A 241 17.72 -11.72 23.73
N ARG A 242 18.56 -12.71 23.40
CA ARG A 242 18.69 -13.99 24.15
C ARG A 242 17.32 -14.65 24.36
N PHE A 243 16.50 -14.61 23.32
CA PHE A 243 15.11 -15.07 23.34
C PHE A 243 14.84 -15.90 22.10
N ASN A 244 14.21 -17.06 22.26
CA ASN A 244 14.17 -18.08 21.21
C ASN A 244 13.05 -17.83 20.18
N PHE A 245 13.14 -16.73 19.44
CA PHE A 245 12.20 -16.42 18.36
C PHE A 245 12.23 -17.48 17.26
N THR A 246 11.06 -17.80 16.72
CA THR A 246 10.91 -18.59 15.50
C THR A 246 10.82 -17.68 14.28
N ARG A 247 10.99 -18.25 13.08
CA ARG A 247 10.75 -17.53 11.81
C ARG A 247 9.35 -16.96 11.71
N GLN A 248 8.35 -17.69 12.23
CA GLN A 248 6.98 -17.22 12.27
C GLN A 248 6.81 -16.03 13.21
N ASP A 249 7.53 -15.99 14.34
CA ASP A 249 7.52 -14.83 15.23
C ASP A 249 8.10 -13.60 14.54
N ILE A 250 9.22 -13.75 13.83
CA ILE A 250 9.83 -12.64 13.08
C ILE A 250 8.88 -12.10 12.02
N SER A 251 8.26 -12.97 11.22
CA SER A 251 7.25 -12.54 10.24
C SER A 251 6.05 -11.84 10.87
N SER A 252 5.59 -12.31 12.04
CA SER A 252 4.48 -11.69 12.78
C SER A 252 4.88 -10.37 13.44
N LEU A 253 6.12 -10.24 13.95
CA LEU A 253 6.67 -9.01 14.54
C LEU A 253 6.92 -7.96 13.46
N TRP A 254 7.40 -8.37 12.28
CA TRP A 254 7.51 -7.48 11.12
C TRP A 254 6.13 -6.97 10.70
N PHE A 255 5.14 -7.85 10.64
CA PHE A 255 3.76 -7.44 10.39
C PHE A 255 3.23 -6.48 11.47
N LEU A 256 3.48 -6.78 12.74
CA LEU A 256 3.09 -5.92 13.86
C LEU A 256 3.70 -4.53 13.73
N CYS A 257 5.00 -4.43 13.44
CA CYS A 257 5.69 -3.16 13.18
C CYS A 257 4.95 -2.32 12.13
N LYS A 258 4.59 -2.93 10.99
CA LYS A 258 3.82 -2.27 9.94
C LYS A 258 2.47 -1.75 10.44
N GLN A 259 1.75 -2.53 11.25
CA GLN A 259 0.43 -2.13 11.77
C GLN A 259 0.53 -1.07 12.87
N GLU A 260 1.46 -1.21 13.81
CA GLU A 260 1.73 -0.22 14.87
C GLU A 260 2.10 1.14 14.26
N THR A 261 2.99 1.15 13.27
CA THR A 261 3.44 2.39 12.63
C THR A 261 2.31 3.09 11.90
N THR A 262 1.48 2.34 11.17
CA THR A 262 0.45 2.94 10.28
C THR A 262 -0.84 3.26 11.01
N LEU A 263 -1.29 2.38 11.89
CA LEU A 263 -2.59 2.50 12.57
C LEU A 263 -2.47 3.16 13.94
N LEU A 264 -1.33 3.03 14.62
CA LEU A 264 -1.17 3.50 16.01
C LEU A 264 -0.12 4.60 16.17
N ASP A 265 0.62 4.95 15.10
CA ASP A 265 1.75 5.89 15.15
C ASP A 265 2.86 5.46 16.13
N ILE A 266 2.98 4.15 16.38
CA ILE A 266 3.98 3.56 17.27
C ILE A 266 5.14 3.05 16.42
N THR A 267 6.34 3.58 16.64
CA THR A 267 7.58 3.21 15.92
C THR A 267 8.66 2.66 16.84
N ASP A 268 8.48 2.77 18.15
CA ASP A 268 9.46 2.40 19.19
C ASP A 268 9.21 1.02 19.82
N GLN A 269 8.19 0.28 19.35
CA GLN A 269 7.86 -1.08 19.82
C GLN A 269 8.32 -2.18 18.86
N ALA A 270 7.44 -2.79 18.06
CA ALA A 270 7.83 -3.92 17.23
C ALA A 270 8.90 -3.54 16.18
N CYS A 271 8.84 -2.31 15.66
CA CYS A 271 9.83 -1.82 14.70
C CYS A 271 11.23 -1.68 15.30
N SER A 272 11.35 -1.25 16.57
CA SER A 272 12.65 -1.08 17.24
C SER A 272 13.36 -2.39 17.54
N LEU A 273 12.70 -3.54 17.31
CA LEU A 273 13.36 -4.84 17.38
C LEU A 273 14.39 -5.05 16.27
N PHE A 274 14.17 -4.41 15.13
CA PHE A 274 14.95 -4.52 13.90
C PHE A 274 15.86 -3.31 13.74
N SER A 275 17.09 -3.55 13.29
CA SER A 275 17.97 -2.49 12.79
C SER A 275 17.49 -1.98 11.42
N PRO A 276 17.89 -0.78 10.97
CA PRO A 276 17.51 -0.27 9.64
C PRO A 276 17.81 -1.22 8.49
N THR A 277 18.97 -1.88 8.51
CA THR A 277 19.33 -2.88 7.49
C THR A 277 18.39 -4.08 7.50
N GLU A 278 17.98 -4.56 8.69
CA GLU A 278 17.03 -5.66 8.82
C GLU A 278 15.63 -5.23 8.34
N VAL A 279 15.21 -3.99 8.62
CA VAL A 279 13.96 -3.42 8.08
C VAL A 279 14.01 -3.36 6.55
N ALA A 280 15.09 -2.84 5.96
CA ALA A 280 15.24 -2.76 4.51
C ALA A 280 15.20 -4.16 3.84
N LEU A 281 15.81 -5.17 4.47
CA LEU A 281 15.74 -6.55 4.01
C LEU A 281 14.31 -7.13 4.12
N LEU A 282 13.61 -6.88 5.22
CA LEU A 282 12.22 -7.32 5.40
C LEU A 282 11.26 -6.63 4.42
N GLU A 283 11.42 -5.33 4.21
CA GLU A 283 10.71 -4.58 3.17
C GLU A 283 10.98 -5.18 1.79
N TRP A 284 12.25 -5.46 1.46
CA TRP A 284 12.60 -6.11 0.20
C TRP A 284 11.93 -7.49 0.05
N THR A 285 11.75 -8.26 1.12
CA THR A 285 10.99 -9.53 1.03
C THR A 285 9.51 -9.34 0.72
N ASP A 286 8.90 -8.25 1.18
CA ASP A 286 7.52 -7.88 0.82
C ASP A 286 7.46 -7.42 -0.65
N ASP A 287 8.42 -6.60 -1.08
CA ASP A 287 8.49 -6.09 -2.47
C ASP A 287 8.76 -7.22 -3.46
N LEU A 288 9.64 -8.17 -3.13
CA LEU A 288 9.88 -9.37 -3.93
C LEU A 288 8.59 -10.16 -4.12
N GLU A 289 7.79 -10.35 -3.06
CA GLU A 289 6.51 -11.05 -3.15
C GLU A 289 5.53 -10.32 -4.07
N VAL A 290 5.42 -8.99 -3.91
CA VAL A 290 4.56 -8.16 -4.76
C VAL A 290 5.03 -8.21 -6.21
N PHE A 291 6.32 -8.05 -6.48
CA PHE A 291 6.90 -8.12 -7.82
C PHE A 291 6.61 -9.47 -8.50
N MET A 292 6.88 -10.57 -7.80
CA MET A 292 6.75 -11.92 -8.35
C MET A 292 5.29 -12.33 -8.58
N LEU A 293 4.39 -11.99 -7.64
CA LEU A 293 3.01 -12.48 -7.64
C LEU A 293 1.98 -11.49 -8.19
N LYS A 294 2.30 -10.20 -8.30
CA LYS A 294 1.37 -9.13 -8.72
C LYS A 294 1.98 -8.17 -9.74
N GLY A 295 3.30 -8.00 -9.77
CA GLY A 295 4.02 -7.12 -10.69
C GLY A 295 4.60 -7.86 -11.89
N TYR A 296 5.77 -7.40 -12.36
CA TYR A 296 6.43 -7.90 -13.56
C TYR A 296 7.02 -9.33 -13.49
N GLY A 297 6.88 -10.05 -12.39
CA GLY A 297 7.37 -11.42 -12.27
C GLY A 297 6.80 -12.38 -13.33
N LYS A 298 5.56 -12.17 -13.78
CA LYS A 298 4.95 -12.90 -14.90
C LYS A 298 3.94 -12.04 -15.65
N SER A 299 3.89 -12.15 -16.97
CA SER A 299 2.96 -11.38 -17.81
C SER A 299 1.49 -11.56 -17.43
N LEU A 300 1.11 -12.78 -17.03
CA LEU A 300 -0.22 -13.09 -16.51
C LEU A 300 -0.67 -12.15 -15.39
N ASN A 301 0.25 -11.67 -14.54
CA ASN A 301 -0.08 -10.81 -13.40
C ASN A 301 -0.74 -9.51 -13.84
N TYR A 302 -0.37 -8.96 -14.99
CA TYR A 302 -0.87 -7.66 -15.47
C TYR A 302 -1.72 -7.76 -16.74
N GLN A 303 -1.55 -8.79 -17.58
CA GLN A 303 -2.41 -9.03 -18.75
C GLN A 303 -3.88 -9.28 -18.35
N MET A 304 -4.13 -9.82 -17.14
CA MET A 304 -5.49 -9.94 -16.63
C MET A 304 -6.19 -8.58 -16.41
N GLY A 305 -5.45 -7.48 -16.35
CA GLY A 305 -5.96 -6.12 -16.23
C GLY A 305 -6.43 -5.47 -17.53
N VAL A 306 -6.34 -6.16 -18.68
CA VAL A 306 -6.79 -5.63 -19.99
C VAL A 306 -8.23 -5.10 -20.00
N PRO A 307 -9.22 -5.73 -19.33
CA PRO A 307 -10.57 -5.15 -19.26
C PRO A 307 -10.61 -3.75 -18.63
N LEU A 308 -9.80 -3.51 -17.60
CA LEU A 308 -9.66 -2.18 -16.99
C LEU A 308 -8.99 -1.18 -17.94
N LEU A 309 -7.94 -1.60 -18.66
CA LEU A 309 -7.28 -0.76 -19.67
C LEU A 309 -8.26 -0.35 -20.77
N LYS A 310 -9.04 -1.31 -21.26
CA LYS A 310 -10.07 -1.05 -22.27
C LYS A 310 -11.11 -0.06 -21.74
N ASP A 311 -11.58 -0.22 -20.50
CA ASP A 311 -12.54 0.71 -19.87
C ASP A 311 -11.96 2.13 -19.71
N VAL A 312 -10.66 2.27 -19.42
CA VAL A 312 -9.97 3.57 -19.34
C VAL A 312 -9.86 4.23 -20.70
N ILE A 313 -9.39 3.51 -21.72
CA ILE A 313 -9.24 4.06 -23.09
C ILE A 313 -10.61 4.45 -23.65
N GLN A 314 -11.62 3.59 -23.48
CA GLN A 314 -12.96 3.86 -23.98
C GLN A 314 -13.59 5.11 -23.35
N SER A 315 -13.38 5.36 -22.05
CA SER A 315 -13.90 6.60 -21.44
C SER A 315 -13.18 7.84 -21.94
N MET A 316 -11.87 7.75 -22.22
CA MET A 316 -11.12 8.84 -22.84
C MET A 316 -11.61 9.12 -24.26
N ASP A 317 -11.77 8.08 -25.08
CA ASP A 317 -12.29 8.21 -26.46
C ASP A 317 -13.68 8.85 -26.49
N GLN A 318 -14.55 8.48 -25.54
CA GLN A 318 -15.89 9.06 -25.42
C GLN A 318 -15.85 10.54 -25.05
N ALA A 319 -15.01 10.93 -24.10
CA ALA A 319 -14.85 12.33 -23.71
C ALA A 319 -14.25 13.19 -24.85
N ILE A 320 -13.29 12.64 -25.61
CA ILE A 320 -12.72 13.29 -26.79
C ILE A 320 -13.82 13.54 -27.83
N LYS A 321 -14.59 12.50 -28.19
CA LYS A 321 -15.70 12.63 -29.14
C LYS A 321 -16.75 13.65 -28.69
N ALA A 322 -17.16 13.60 -27.42
CA ALA A 322 -18.13 14.56 -26.89
C ALA A 322 -17.62 16.01 -26.99
N LYS A 323 -16.31 16.22 -26.79
CA LYS A 323 -15.68 17.53 -26.96
C LYS A 323 -15.64 17.97 -28.42
N GLU A 324 -15.29 17.08 -29.35
CA GLU A 324 -15.25 17.35 -30.80
C GLU A 324 -16.65 17.68 -31.36
N ASP A 325 -17.67 16.96 -30.87
CA ASP A 325 -19.08 17.17 -31.24
C ASP A 325 -19.70 18.43 -30.61
N ASN A 326 -18.95 19.20 -29.81
CA ASN A 326 -19.41 20.36 -29.06
C ASN A 326 -20.65 20.06 -28.19
N GLN A 327 -20.68 18.87 -27.56
CA GLN A 327 -21.74 18.53 -26.63
C GLN A 327 -21.77 19.51 -25.44
N ALA A 328 -22.98 19.74 -24.91
CA ALA A 328 -23.16 20.66 -23.80
C ALA A 328 -22.34 20.20 -22.57
N PRO A 329 -21.71 21.12 -21.82
CA PRO A 329 -21.08 20.77 -20.55
C PRO A 329 -22.09 20.08 -19.62
N GLY A 330 -21.65 19.01 -18.94
CA GLY A 330 -22.51 18.20 -18.08
C GLY A 330 -23.37 17.15 -18.81
N SER A 331 -23.31 17.04 -20.14
CA SER A 331 -24.00 15.96 -20.89
C SER A 331 -23.13 14.73 -21.18
N TYR A 332 -21.86 14.75 -20.79
CA TYR A 332 -20.90 13.67 -21.00
C TYR A 332 -20.00 13.45 -19.77
N GLU A 333 -19.35 12.28 -19.72
CA GLU A 333 -18.45 11.91 -18.62
C GLU A 333 -17.21 12.83 -18.60
N LYS A 334 -16.99 13.53 -17.48
CA LYS A 334 -15.80 14.37 -17.24
C LYS A 334 -14.76 13.68 -16.36
N ALA A 335 -15.16 12.70 -15.56
CA ALA A 335 -14.23 11.92 -14.76
C ALA A 335 -14.74 10.51 -14.47
N ARG A 336 -13.84 9.52 -14.49
CA ARG A 336 -14.12 8.16 -14.03
C ARG A 336 -13.26 7.81 -12.83
N LEU A 337 -13.90 7.68 -11.67
CA LEU A 337 -13.24 7.58 -10.39
C LEU A 337 -13.40 6.16 -9.84
N ARG A 338 -12.32 5.37 -9.84
CA ARG A 338 -12.36 3.94 -9.49
C ARG A 338 -11.56 3.64 -8.22
N PHE A 339 -12.17 2.95 -7.25
CA PHE A 339 -11.54 2.57 -5.98
C PHE A 339 -11.42 1.05 -5.85
N ALA A 340 -10.18 0.58 -5.72
CA ALA A 340 -9.81 -0.82 -5.86
C ALA A 340 -8.76 -1.27 -4.80
N HIS A 341 -8.01 -2.33 -5.10
CA HIS A 341 -7.02 -2.94 -4.21
C HIS A 341 -5.59 -2.80 -4.77
N ALA A 342 -4.59 -3.14 -3.96
CA ALA A 342 -3.20 -3.22 -4.43
C ALA A 342 -3.08 -4.25 -5.57
N GLU A 343 -3.82 -5.35 -5.48
CA GLU A 343 -4.00 -6.39 -6.50
C GLU A 343 -4.67 -5.89 -7.79
N THR A 344 -5.13 -4.64 -7.83
CA THR A 344 -5.62 -3.97 -9.05
C THR A 344 -4.58 -2.96 -9.54
N VAL A 345 -4.16 -2.06 -8.65
CA VAL A 345 -3.31 -0.91 -9.01
C VAL A 345 -1.91 -1.35 -9.46
N VAL A 346 -1.30 -2.33 -8.78
CA VAL A 346 0.06 -2.81 -9.11
C VAL A 346 0.08 -3.53 -10.47
N PRO A 347 -0.80 -4.51 -10.76
CA PRO A 347 -0.94 -5.04 -12.11
C PRO A 347 -1.22 -3.98 -13.17
N PHE A 348 -2.09 -3.02 -12.86
CA PHE A 348 -2.49 -2.02 -13.84
C PHE A 348 -1.35 -1.05 -14.18
N SER A 349 -0.56 -0.61 -13.20
CA SER A 349 0.65 0.18 -13.47
C SER A 349 1.67 -0.61 -14.29
N CYS A 350 1.77 -1.93 -14.05
CA CYS A 350 2.62 -2.80 -14.86
C CYS A 350 2.17 -2.87 -16.32
N LEU A 351 0.86 -3.04 -16.53
CA LEU A 351 0.24 -3.09 -17.86
C LEU A 351 0.41 -1.78 -18.63
N LEU A 352 0.39 -0.64 -17.93
CA LEU A 352 0.65 0.68 -18.50
C LEU A 352 2.14 0.92 -18.82
N GLY A 353 3.05 0.06 -18.35
CA GLY A 353 4.48 0.21 -18.60
C GLY A 353 5.15 1.34 -17.81
N LEU A 354 4.54 1.83 -16.72
CA LEU A 354 4.99 3.04 -16.02
C LEU A 354 6.38 2.92 -15.38
N PHE A 355 6.89 1.70 -15.23
CA PHE A 355 8.19 1.41 -14.60
C PHE A 355 9.10 0.59 -15.51
N LEU A 356 8.93 0.70 -16.83
CA LEU A 356 9.79 0.10 -17.84
C LEU A 356 10.50 1.19 -18.65
N GLU A 357 11.71 0.91 -19.10
CA GLU A 357 12.51 1.81 -19.93
C GLU A 357 13.01 1.13 -21.21
N GLY A 358 13.05 1.88 -22.32
CA GLY A 358 13.67 1.43 -23.56
C GLY A 358 13.11 0.10 -24.10
N SER A 359 13.96 -0.92 -24.20
CA SER A 359 13.57 -2.24 -24.73
C SER A 359 12.61 -3.01 -23.82
N ASP A 360 12.47 -2.62 -22.55
CA ASP A 360 11.65 -3.35 -21.59
C ASP A 360 10.16 -3.31 -21.92
N PHE A 361 9.70 -2.36 -22.73
CA PHE A 361 8.30 -2.34 -23.22
C PHE A 361 7.91 -3.61 -23.98
N GLN A 362 8.87 -4.33 -24.58
CA GLN A 362 8.60 -5.62 -25.22
C GLN A 362 8.07 -6.68 -24.24
N ARG A 363 8.31 -6.49 -22.93
CA ARG A 363 7.82 -7.41 -21.89
C ARG A 363 6.32 -7.30 -21.67
N ILE A 364 5.68 -6.20 -22.11
CA ILE A 364 4.22 -5.99 -21.97
C ILE A 364 3.44 -6.85 -23.00
N GLN A 365 4.03 -7.08 -24.17
CA GLN A 365 3.50 -7.93 -25.25
C GLN A 365 3.55 -9.41 -24.84
#